data_AF-A0A2V9R3Z3-F1
#
_entry.id   AF-A0A2V9R3Z3-F1
#
_cell.length_a   1.000
_cell.length_b   1.000
_cell.length_c   1.000
_cell.angle_alpha   90.00
_cell.angle_beta   90.00
_cell.angle_gamma   90.00
#
_symmetry.space_group_name_H-M   'P 1'
#
loop_
_entity.id
_entity.type
_entity.pdbx_description
1 polymer ?
#
loop_
_entity_poly.entity_id
_entity_poly.type
_entity_poly.pdbx_seq_one_letter_code
_entity_poly.pdbx_strand_id
1 'polypeptide(L)'
;MTRREVLFCLRGLGGAALLTRESFAGRTDLLPSFWKSRLADVDRAMKQAKKGHVRLLAKSAGQRDIYLVTYGQKDNLASTANYNSACGGKDPASYRRKDGKQKPVVFLLGPVHGQEIEGVV
;
A
#
# COMPACT_ATOMS: atom_id res chain seq x y z
N MET A 1 -12.05 -18.48 10.55
CA MET A 1 -12.10 -19.71 11.37
C MET A 1 -10.66 -20.13 11.62
N THR A 2 -10.07 -19.66 12.73
CA THR A 2 -8.76 -20.12 13.24
C THR A 2 -8.73 -19.71 14.72
N ARG A 3 -9.54 -20.42 15.51
CA ARG A 3 -9.53 -20.37 16.98
C ARG A 3 -8.31 -21.14 17.44
N ARG A 4 -7.39 -20.50 18.14
CA ARG A 4 -6.44 -21.19 19.02
C ARG A 4 -6.74 -20.75 20.44
N GLU A 5 -7.45 -21.61 21.16
CA GLU A 5 -7.67 -21.52 22.59
C GLU A 5 -6.44 -22.15 23.27
N VAL A 6 -5.68 -21.38 24.04
CA VAL A 6 -4.62 -21.91 24.90
C VAL A 6 -5.21 -21.98 26.31
N LEU A 7 -5.51 -23.20 26.75
CA LEU A 7 -6.09 -23.50 28.05
C LEU A 7 -4.96 -23.79 29.05
N PHE A 8 -4.64 -22.84 29.93
CA PHE A 8 -3.84 -23.12 31.12
C PHE A 8 -4.77 -23.63 32.24
N CYS A 9 -4.70 -24.93 32.54
CA CYS A 9 -5.42 -25.52 33.65
C CYS A 9 -4.56 -25.44 34.91
N LEU A 10 -4.75 -24.40 35.72
CA LEU A 10 -4.26 -24.35 37.10
C LEU A 10 -5.33 -24.95 38.01
N ARG A 11 -4.99 -26.09 38.61
CA ARG A 11 -5.78 -26.71 39.69
C ARG A 11 -5.82 -25.76 40.88
N GLY A 12 -7.02 -25.42 41.36
CA GLY A 12 -7.18 -24.75 42.65
C GLY A 12 -8.52 -24.04 42.78
N LEU A 13 -9.42 -24.67 43.54
CA LEU A 13 -10.65 -24.16 44.16
C LEU A 13 -10.93 -22.64 44.04
N GLY A 14 -12.12 -22.33 43.50
CA GLY A 14 -12.93 -21.18 43.93
C GLY A 14 -12.74 -19.90 43.12
N GLY A 15 -13.70 -19.63 42.23
CA GLY A 15 -13.86 -18.32 41.59
C GLY A 15 -13.98 -18.45 40.07
N ALA A 16 -15.18 -18.17 39.54
CA ALA A 16 -15.32 -17.89 38.12
C ALA A 16 -14.55 -16.59 37.83
N ALA A 17 -13.28 -16.70 37.45
CA ALA A 17 -12.54 -15.60 36.89
C ALA A 17 -13.15 -15.30 35.52
N LEU A 18 -13.90 -14.21 35.45
CA LEU A 18 -14.28 -13.60 34.18
C LEU A 18 -12.97 -13.27 33.46
N LEU A 19 -12.56 -14.13 32.52
CA LEU A 19 -11.41 -13.87 31.68
C LEU A 19 -11.74 -12.62 30.85
N THR A 20 -11.27 -11.48 31.32
CA THR A 20 -11.30 -10.24 30.57
C THR A 20 -10.60 -10.51 29.26
N ARG A 21 -11.37 -10.48 28.16
CA ARG A 21 -10.82 -10.44 26.81
C ARG A 21 -9.95 -9.20 26.73
N GLU A 22 -8.64 -9.35 26.82
CA GLU A 22 -7.74 -8.25 26.52
C GLU A 22 -7.85 -7.94 25.02
N SER A 23 -8.45 -6.79 24.72
CA SER A 23 -8.47 -6.24 23.37
C SER A 23 -7.13 -5.60 23.09
N PHE A 24 -6.26 -6.31 22.37
CA PHE A 24 -4.99 -5.75 21.88
C PHE A 24 -5.18 -4.55 20.95
N ALA A 25 -6.41 -4.31 20.44
CA ALA A 25 -6.71 -3.16 19.60
C ALA A 25 -6.45 -1.81 20.30
N GLY A 26 -6.43 -1.76 21.64
CA GLY A 26 -6.15 -0.55 22.41
C GLY A 26 -4.69 -0.35 22.84
N ARG A 27 -3.83 -1.36 22.67
CA ARG A 27 -2.44 -1.35 23.20
C ARG A 27 -1.42 -0.92 22.16
N THR A 28 -1.63 0.23 21.53
CA THR A 28 -0.67 0.78 20.56
C THR A 28 0.66 1.21 21.20
N ASP A 29 0.68 1.40 22.53
CA ASP A 29 1.86 1.67 23.36
C ASP A 29 2.88 0.53 23.35
N LEU A 30 2.42 -0.71 23.10
CA LEU A 30 3.27 -1.90 23.08
C LEU A 30 3.83 -2.22 21.69
N LEU A 31 3.30 -1.59 20.63
CA LEU A 31 3.72 -1.88 19.27
C LEU A 31 5.00 -1.10 18.94
N PRO A 32 6.04 -1.75 18.40
CA PRO A 32 7.20 -1.04 17.90
C PRO A 32 6.80 0.01 16.86
N SER A 33 7.41 1.20 16.94
CA SER A 33 7.03 2.37 16.12
C SER A 33 7.23 2.20 14.61
N PHE A 34 7.95 1.16 14.19
CA PHE A 34 8.15 0.83 12.78
C PHE A 34 6.96 0.06 12.17
N TRP A 35 6.09 -0.55 12.97
CA TRP A 35 4.88 -1.22 12.46
C TRP A 35 3.82 -0.19 12.09
N LYS A 36 3.68 0.08 10.79
CA LYS A 36 2.74 1.06 10.24
C LYS A 36 1.79 0.35 9.28
N SER A 37 0.49 0.57 9.46
CA SER A 37 -0.55 -0.02 8.60
C SER A 37 -1.80 0.85 8.48
N ARG A 38 -1.78 2.07 9.05
CA ARG A 38 -2.96 2.94 9.08
C ARG A 38 -2.92 3.92 7.91
N LEU A 39 -4.11 4.35 7.46
CA LEU A 39 -4.24 5.39 6.43
C LEU A 39 -3.53 6.70 6.84
N ALA A 40 -3.59 7.08 8.11
CA ALA A 40 -2.89 8.26 8.62
C ALA A 40 -1.35 8.14 8.54
N ASP A 41 -0.80 6.91 8.53
CA ASP A 41 0.63 6.70 8.35
C ASP A 41 1.04 6.98 6.89
N VAL A 42 0.19 6.59 5.92
CA VAL A 42 0.35 6.90 4.50
C VAL A 42 0.31 8.41 4.26
N ASP A 43 -0.71 9.09 4.77
CA ASP A 43 -0.87 10.54 4.59
C ASP A 43 0.33 11.31 5.15
N ARG A 44 0.85 10.87 6.30
CA ARG A 44 2.05 11.47 6.91
C ARG A 44 3.29 11.22 6.05
N ALA A 45 3.47 10.01 5.52
CA ALA A 45 4.60 9.68 4.66
C ALA A 45 4.61 10.53 3.38
N MET A 46 3.44 10.73 2.78
CA MET A 46 3.29 11.57 1.59
C MET A 46 3.64 13.04 1.89
N LYS A 47 3.21 13.58 3.03
CA LYS A 47 3.59 14.95 3.46
C LYS A 47 5.08 15.11 3.75
N GLN A 48 5.77 14.03 4.12
CA GLN A 48 7.20 14.03 4.45
C GLN A 48 8.11 13.86 3.22
N ALA A 49 7.57 13.47 2.06
CA ALA A 49 8.34 13.32 0.83
C ALA A 49 8.83 14.69 0.32
N LYS A 50 10.14 14.96 0.45
CA LYS A 50 10.74 16.27 0.10
C LYS A 50 11.25 16.36 -1.34
N LYS A 51 11.82 15.27 -1.87
CA LYS A 51 12.48 15.26 -3.19
C LYS A 51 11.52 14.90 -4.33
N GLY A 52 10.45 14.17 -4.02
CA GLY A 52 9.47 13.71 -5.00
C GLY A 52 8.36 14.74 -5.18
N HIS A 53 7.79 14.77 -6.38
CA HIS A 53 6.53 15.47 -6.61
C HIS A 53 5.38 14.53 -6.26
N VAL A 54 4.67 14.86 -5.19
CA VAL A 54 3.52 14.11 -4.69
C VAL A 54 2.24 14.68 -5.29
N ARG A 55 1.38 13.82 -5.81
CA ARG A 55 0.02 14.20 -6.25
C ARG A 55 -1.00 13.11 -5.93
N LEU A 56 -2.25 13.52 -5.80
CA LEU A 56 -3.35 12.58 -5.79
C LEU A 56 -3.55 12.03 -7.21
N LEU A 57 -3.46 10.72 -7.37
CA LEU A 57 -3.68 10.05 -8.66
C LEU A 57 -5.18 9.81 -8.88
N ALA A 58 -5.86 9.26 -7.87
CA ALA A 58 -7.25 8.88 -7.94
C ALA A 58 -7.82 8.63 -6.54
N LYS A 59 -9.12 8.39 -6.47
CA LYS A 59 -9.80 7.81 -5.31
C LYS A 59 -10.11 6.34 -5.60
N SER A 60 -9.90 5.47 -4.63
CA SER A 60 -10.36 4.07 -4.69
C SER A 60 -11.89 3.97 -4.60
N ALA A 61 -12.45 2.78 -4.86
CA ALA A 61 -13.88 2.52 -4.70
C ALA A 61 -14.40 2.84 -3.28
N GLY A 62 -13.57 2.60 -2.26
CA GLY A 62 -13.85 2.96 -0.87
C GLY A 62 -13.53 4.42 -0.51
N GLN A 63 -13.40 5.31 -1.50
CA GLN A 63 -13.10 6.75 -1.35
C GLN A 63 -11.77 7.09 -0.65
N ARG A 64 -10.82 6.14 -0.64
CA ARG A 64 -9.45 6.37 -0.11
C ARG A 64 -8.55 6.98 -1.17
N ASP A 65 -7.70 7.89 -0.77
CA ASP A 65 -6.69 8.52 -1.62
C ASP A 65 -5.67 7.51 -2.14
N ILE A 66 -5.39 7.56 -3.44
CA ILE A 66 -4.32 6.82 -4.10
C ILE A 66 -3.29 7.86 -4.54
N TYR A 67 -2.13 7.87 -3.89
CA TYR A 67 -1.07 8.83 -4.16
C TYR A 67 -0.14 8.33 -5.27
N LEU A 68 0.42 9.27 -6.03
CA LEU A 68 1.57 9.05 -6.91
C LEU A 68 2.71 9.96 -6.48
N VAL A 69 3.89 9.39 -6.29
CA VAL A 69 5.12 10.13 -6.08
C VAL A 69 6.03 9.94 -7.30
N THR A 70 6.41 11.03 -7.94
CA THR A 70 7.30 10.99 -9.11
C THR A 70 8.64 11.67 -8.82
N TYR A 71 9.72 11.10 -9.34
CA TYR A 71 11.07 11.63 -9.22
C TYR A 71 11.69 11.83 -10.61
N GLY A 72 12.52 12.87 -10.75
CA GLY A 72 13.22 13.18 -11.99
C GLY A 72 12.33 13.81 -13.07
N GLN A 73 12.92 13.98 -14.26
CA GLN A 73 12.23 14.58 -15.41
C GLN A 73 11.65 13.51 -16.32
N LYS A 74 10.35 13.62 -16.59
CA LYS A 74 9.63 12.78 -17.54
C LYS A 74 10.05 13.13 -18.98
N ASP A 75 10.29 12.11 -19.80
CA ASP A 75 10.45 12.31 -21.24
C ASP A 75 9.13 12.73 -21.90
N ASN A 76 9.20 13.73 -22.78
CA ASN A 76 8.06 14.11 -23.60
C ASN A 76 7.93 13.13 -24.78
N LEU A 77 6.99 12.20 -24.66
CA LEU A 77 6.73 11.18 -25.65
C LEU A 77 5.28 11.32 -26.11
N ALA A 78 5.07 11.54 -27.40
CA ALA A 78 3.75 11.53 -28.01
C ALA A 78 3.27 10.07 -28.17
N SER A 79 1.97 9.85 -27.93
CA SER A 79 1.28 8.60 -28.18
C SER A 79 0.16 8.85 -29.18
N THR A 80 -0.04 7.96 -30.14
CA THR A 80 -1.14 8.04 -31.13
C THR A 80 -2.30 7.14 -30.76
N ALA A 81 -2.10 6.21 -29.83
CA ALA A 81 -3.12 5.32 -29.28
C ALA A 81 -2.93 5.12 -27.76
N ASN A 82 -3.98 4.73 -27.06
CA ASN A 82 -3.85 4.19 -25.70
C ASN A 82 -3.24 2.77 -25.74
N TYR A 83 -2.86 2.23 -24.58
CA TYR A 83 -2.18 0.93 -24.52
C TYR A 83 -3.02 -0.22 -25.07
N ASN A 84 -4.31 -0.26 -24.74
CA ASN A 84 -5.21 -1.32 -25.17
C ASN A 84 -5.37 -1.34 -26.69
N SER A 85 -5.66 -0.18 -27.30
CA SER A 85 -5.78 -0.05 -28.76
C SER A 85 -4.48 -0.39 -29.49
N ALA A 86 -3.33 0.04 -28.97
CA ALA A 86 -2.01 -0.28 -29.54
C ALA A 86 -1.72 -1.80 -29.51
N CYS A 87 -2.03 -2.47 -28.40
CA CYS A 87 -1.92 -3.92 -28.29
C CYS A 87 -2.89 -4.64 -29.23
N GLY A 88 -4.15 -4.22 -29.29
CA GLY A 88 -5.15 -4.80 -30.20
C GLY A 88 -4.78 -4.64 -31.68
N GLY A 89 -4.17 -3.50 -32.04
CA GLY A 89 -3.64 -3.23 -33.38
C GLY A 89 -2.28 -3.88 -33.68
N LYS A 90 -1.73 -4.68 -32.75
CA LYS A 90 -0.40 -5.32 -32.84
C LYS A 90 0.75 -4.32 -33.09
N ASP A 91 0.59 -3.08 -32.64
CA ASP A 91 1.63 -2.06 -32.67
C ASP A 91 1.76 -1.34 -31.31
N PRO A 92 2.43 -1.95 -30.32
CA PRO A 92 2.69 -1.31 -29.03
C PRO A 92 3.46 0.02 -29.14
N ALA A 93 4.18 0.26 -30.24
CA ALA A 93 4.92 1.50 -30.43
C ALA A 93 3.99 2.71 -30.63
N SER A 94 2.76 2.50 -31.12
CA SER A 94 1.70 3.52 -31.18
C SER A 94 1.26 4.03 -29.80
N TYR A 95 1.34 3.18 -28.77
CA TYR A 95 1.22 3.65 -27.39
C TYR A 95 2.52 4.26 -26.89
N ARG A 96 3.63 3.53 -27.04
CA ARG A 96 4.94 4.02 -26.60
C ARG A 96 6.08 3.35 -27.34
N ARG A 97 6.74 4.10 -28.22
CA ARG A 97 8.01 3.68 -28.84
C ARG A 97 9.12 3.63 -27.79
N LYS A 98 9.84 2.50 -27.76
CA LYS A 98 11.02 2.28 -26.92
C LYS A 98 12.23 1.98 -27.82
N ASP A 99 12.83 3.02 -28.37
CA ASP A 99 13.98 2.93 -29.29
C ASP A 99 15.33 3.09 -28.55
N GLY A 100 15.31 3.03 -27.21
CA GLY A 100 16.49 3.15 -26.36
C GLY A 100 16.90 4.58 -26.02
N LYS A 101 16.23 5.59 -26.60
CA LYS A 101 16.51 7.01 -26.30
C LYS A 101 15.80 7.50 -25.03
N GLN A 102 14.80 6.75 -24.56
CA GLN A 102 14.02 7.10 -23.38
C GLN A 102 14.79 6.76 -22.09
N LYS A 103 14.63 7.60 -21.07
CA LYS A 103 15.15 7.34 -19.73
C LYS A 103 14.45 6.11 -19.14
N PRO A 104 15.20 5.14 -18.58
CA PRO A 104 14.60 4.04 -17.85
C PRO A 104 13.74 4.53 -16.69
N VAL A 105 12.58 3.90 -16.49
CA VAL A 105 11.65 4.21 -15.40
C VAL A 105 11.53 3.00 -14.50
N VAL A 106 11.82 3.18 -13.22
CA VAL A 106 11.46 2.21 -12.17
C VAL A 106 10.09 2.60 -11.65
N PHE A 107 9.14 1.67 -11.74
CA PHE A 107 7.80 1.86 -11.22
C PHE A 107 7.55 0.89 -10.08
N LEU A 108 7.32 1.43 -8.89
CA LEU A 108 6.95 0.67 -7.70
C LEU A 108 5.45 0.85 -7.48
N LEU A 109 4.74 -0.27 -7.36
CA LEU A 109 3.30 -0.32 -7.12
C LEU A 109 3.05 -1.21 -5.90
N GLY A 110 2.31 -0.70 -4.93
CA GLY A 110 1.81 -1.54 -3.84
C GLY A 110 1.21 -0.77 -2.68
N PRO A 111 0.59 -1.49 -1.74
CA PRO A 111 0.15 -2.88 -1.92
C PRO A 111 -1.15 -2.96 -2.72
N VAL A 112 -1.29 -4.03 -3.51
CA VAL A 112 -2.51 -4.25 -4.32
C VAL A 112 -3.52 -5.07 -3.52
N HIS A 113 -3.06 -6.04 -2.74
CA HIS A 113 -3.92 -6.81 -1.86
C HIS A 113 -3.98 -6.20 -0.46
N GLY A 114 -5.18 -6.13 0.13
CA GLY A 114 -5.42 -5.42 1.38
C GLY A 114 -4.73 -6.01 2.63
N GLN A 115 -4.11 -7.19 2.54
CA GLN A 115 -3.37 -7.83 3.62
C GLN A 115 -1.84 -7.84 3.41
N GLU A 116 -1.33 -7.27 2.31
CA GLU A 116 0.11 -7.07 2.07
C GLU A 116 0.57 -5.76 2.71
N ILE A 117 0.73 -5.73 4.02
CA ILE A 117 0.89 -4.48 4.77
C ILE A 117 2.32 -3.95 4.81
N GLU A 118 3.30 -4.77 4.47
CA GLU A 118 4.73 -4.49 4.60
C GLU A 118 5.22 -3.38 3.66
N GLY A 119 4.50 -3.16 2.54
CA GLY A 119 4.85 -2.18 1.51
C GLY A 119 4.07 -0.86 1.59
N VAL A 120 3.31 -0.60 2.66
CA VAL A 120 2.39 0.55 2.74
C VAL A 120 3.10 1.87 3.02
N VAL A 121 4.14 1.89 3.90
CA VAL A 121 4.86 3.11 4.34
C VAL A 121 6.34 2.86 4.59
#